data_AF-A0A4R1NZC1-F1
#
_entry.id   AF-A0A4R1NZC1-F1
#
_cell.length_a   1.000
_cell.length_b   1.000
_cell.length_c   1.000
_cell.angle_alpha   90.00
_cell.angle_beta   90.00
_cell.angle_gamma   90.00
#
_symmetry.space_group_name_H-M   'P 1'
#
loop_
_entity.id
_entity.type
_entity.pdbx_description
1 polymer ?
#
loop_
_entity_poly.entity_id
_entity_poly.type
_entity_poly.pdbx_seq_one_letter_code
_entity_poly.pdbx_strand_id
1 'polypeptide(L)'
;MVVDASASTRRQGALSQAKGLLAQLFEQAYRQRARLALLHANGTRPQWVWQGRKASRAARKWLEGLGAGGGTPLIEALGEAASWLARRQRLHPAERRWLLVVTDGRLRDWPPLAASACPALLVDIECTPIRLGRACLLAEQLSAEYRHIEQLASL
;
A
#
# COMPACT_ATOMS: atom_id res chain seq x y z
N MET A 1 5.10 1.86 -2.86
CA MET A 1 4.05 1.59 -1.87
C MET A 1 2.76 2.19 -2.35
N VAL A 2 1.69 1.41 -2.36
CA VAL A 2 0.32 1.84 -2.62
C VAL A 2 -0.46 1.66 -1.33
N VAL A 3 -1.08 2.71 -0.83
CA VAL A 3 -1.85 2.67 0.42
C VAL A 3 -3.28 3.10 0.12
N ASP A 4 -4.21 2.21 0.41
CA ASP A 4 -5.64 2.43 0.46
C ASP A 4 -6.08 2.28 1.91
N ALA A 5 -6.32 3.43 2.54
CA ALA A 5 -6.80 3.50 3.92
C ALA A 5 -7.93 4.53 3.96
N SER A 6 -8.99 4.23 3.22
CA SER A 6 -10.19 5.06 3.12
C SER A 6 -10.97 5.09 4.46
N ALA A 7 -12.00 5.93 4.55
CA ALA A 7 -12.75 6.10 5.80
C ALA A 7 -13.52 4.84 6.27
N SER A 8 -13.67 3.81 5.43
CA SER A 8 -14.27 2.52 5.85
C SER A 8 -13.43 1.80 6.90
N THR A 9 -12.14 2.11 6.99
CA THR A 9 -11.18 1.56 7.96
C THR A 9 -11.36 2.15 9.38
N ARG A 10 -12.34 3.05 9.59
CA ARG A 10 -12.57 3.76 10.87
C ARG A 10 -13.26 2.90 11.93
N ARG A 11 -13.75 1.70 11.59
CA ARG A 11 -14.32 0.74 12.57
C ARG A 11 -13.21 -0.16 13.14
N GLN A 12 -13.18 -0.28 14.46
CA GLN A 12 -12.51 -1.38 15.20
C GLN A 12 -10.98 -1.51 15.03
N GLY A 13 -10.22 -0.41 15.19
CA GLY A 13 -8.75 -0.48 15.41
C GLY A 13 -7.88 -0.78 14.18
N ALA A 14 -8.45 -1.20 13.05
CA ALA A 14 -7.74 -1.48 11.80
C ALA A 14 -6.89 -0.29 11.32
N LEU A 15 -7.46 0.93 11.32
CA LEU A 15 -6.72 2.13 10.92
C LEU A 15 -5.54 2.43 11.86
N SER A 16 -5.71 2.20 13.16
CA SER A 16 -4.63 2.39 14.14
C SER A 16 -3.50 1.38 13.93
N GLN A 17 -3.83 0.12 13.68
CA GLN A 17 -2.85 -0.91 13.34
C GLN A 17 -2.13 -0.57 12.03
N ALA A 18 -2.86 -0.15 10.99
CA ALA A 18 -2.28 0.24 9.71
C ALA A 18 -1.32 1.43 9.85
N LYS A 19 -1.71 2.45 10.63
CA LYS A 19 -0.83 3.58 10.97
C LYS A 19 0.43 3.11 11.72
N GLY A 20 0.29 2.19 12.68
CA GLY A 20 1.41 1.60 13.41
C GLY A 20 2.39 0.87 12.50
N LEU A 21 1.88 -0.04 11.65
CA LEU A 21 2.66 -0.76 10.65
C LEU A 21 3.40 0.20 9.71
N LEU A 22 2.71 1.17 9.13
CA LEU A 22 3.32 2.13 8.22
C LEU A 22 4.37 3.00 8.92
N ALA A 23 4.16 3.37 10.19
CA ALA A 23 5.15 4.10 10.98
C ALA A 23 6.44 3.29 11.16
N GLN A 24 6.33 1.99 11.48
CA GLN A 24 7.48 1.10 11.61
C GLN A 24 8.22 0.94 10.27
N LEU A 25 7.48 0.74 9.18
CA LEU A 25 8.04 0.60 7.84
C LEU A 25 8.79 1.88 7.39
N PHE A 26 8.23 3.05 7.66
CA PHE A 26 8.90 4.31 7.34
C PHE A 26 10.16 4.52 8.18
N GLU A 27 10.14 4.14 9.46
CA GLU A 27 11.33 4.18 10.32
C GLU A 27 12.41 3.21 9.82
N GLN A 28 12.05 1.99 9.45
CA GLN A 28 12.97 1.01 8.88
C GLN A 28 13.57 1.53 7.56
N ALA A 29 12.73 2.05 6.65
CA ALA A 29 13.19 2.64 5.40
C ALA A 29 14.13 3.83 5.63
N TYR A 30 13.86 4.65 6.64
CA TYR A 30 14.73 5.75 7.05
C TYR A 30 16.10 5.25 7.51
N ARG A 31 16.15 4.25 8.40
CA ARG A 31 17.41 3.64 8.88
C ARG A 31 18.22 3.01 7.76
N GLN A 32 17.56 2.32 6.84
CA GLN A 32 18.19 1.68 5.68
C GLN A 32 18.56 2.68 4.57
N ARG A 33 18.24 3.97 4.74
CA ARG A 33 18.40 5.01 3.70
C ARG A 33 17.70 4.64 2.38
N ALA A 34 16.62 3.88 2.46
CA ALA A 34 15.85 3.44 1.33
C ALA A 34 15.14 4.63 0.64
N ARG A 35 14.85 4.46 -0.64
CA ARG A 35 14.03 5.41 -1.40
C ARG A 35 12.57 4.95 -1.37
N LEU A 36 11.68 5.84 -1.01
CA LEU A 36 10.24 5.60 -0.96
C LEU A 36 9.55 6.29 -2.13
N ALA A 37 8.72 5.51 -2.81
CA ALA A 37 7.65 6.00 -3.65
C ALA A 37 6.33 5.60 -2.99
N LEU A 38 5.51 6.59 -2.63
CA LEU A 38 4.27 6.40 -1.89
C LEU A 38 3.13 7.02 -2.68
N LEU A 39 2.16 6.18 -3.00
CA LEU A 39 0.93 6.53 -3.70
C LEU A 39 -0.25 6.24 -2.77
N HIS A 40 -1.06 7.26 -2.50
CA HIS A 40 -2.23 7.18 -1.65
C HIS A 40 -3.48 7.07 -2.53
N ALA A 41 -4.20 5.96 -2.43
CA ALA A 41 -5.49 5.77 -3.09
C ALA A 41 -6.58 6.34 -2.17
N ASN A 42 -6.96 7.61 -2.39
CA ASN A 42 -8.03 8.27 -1.65
C ASN A 42 -8.82 9.23 -2.54
N GLY A 43 -10.14 9.32 -2.31
CA GLY A 43 -11.01 10.22 -3.03
C GLY A 43 -11.37 9.67 -4.40
N THR A 44 -11.16 10.46 -5.45
CA THR A 44 -11.53 10.13 -6.83
C THR A 44 -10.36 9.75 -7.72
N ARG A 45 -9.11 9.96 -7.27
CA ARG A 45 -7.90 9.64 -8.02
C ARG A 45 -6.71 9.33 -7.10
N PRO A 46 -5.73 8.53 -7.55
CA PRO A 46 -4.51 8.31 -6.81
C PRO A 46 -3.73 9.61 -6.58
N GLN A 47 -3.04 9.70 -5.45
CA GLN A 47 -2.21 10.87 -5.10
C GLN A 47 -0.79 10.45 -4.74
N TRP A 48 0.18 10.88 -5.55
CA TRP A 48 1.59 10.69 -5.23
C TRP A 48 1.98 11.57 -4.05
N VAL A 49 2.36 10.93 -2.94
CA VAL A 49 2.91 11.60 -1.77
C VAL A 49 4.41 11.80 -1.97
N TRP A 50 5.11 10.75 -2.42
CA TRP A 50 6.53 10.80 -2.79
C TRP A 50 6.78 9.96 -4.04
N GLN A 51 7.69 10.41 -4.90
CA GLN A 51 8.11 9.67 -6.09
C GLN A 51 9.61 9.35 -6.02
N GLY A 52 9.96 8.30 -5.28
CA GLY A 52 11.34 7.82 -5.15
C GLY A 52 12.24 8.77 -4.37
N ARG A 53 11.76 9.38 -3.28
CA ARG A 53 12.57 10.24 -2.39
C ARG A 53 13.24 9.41 -1.31
N LYS A 54 14.40 9.83 -0.78
CA LYS A 54 14.95 9.19 0.43
C LYS A 54 13.94 9.30 1.57
N ALA A 55 13.74 8.21 2.30
CA ALA A 55 12.90 8.19 3.48
C ALA A 55 13.32 9.31 4.45
N SER A 56 12.34 9.96 5.08
CA SER A 56 12.57 11.08 5.99
C SER A 56 11.48 11.12 7.06
N ARG A 57 11.74 11.86 8.14
CA ARG A 57 10.76 12.06 9.23
C ARG A 57 9.46 12.74 8.80
N ALA A 58 9.41 13.36 7.61
CA ALA A 58 8.20 13.95 7.03
C ALA A 58 7.06 12.93 6.84
N ALA A 59 7.37 11.63 6.86
CA ALA A 59 6.39 10.57 6.75
C ALA A 59 5.37 10.53 7.91
N ARG A 60 5.76 10.98 9.11
CA ARG A 60 4.86 11.01 10.28
C ARG A 60 3.67 11.96 10.08
N LYS A 61 3.91 13.16 9.54
CA LYS A 61 2.85 14.14 9.29
C LYS A 61 1.82 13.64 8.27
N TRP A 62 2.26 12.88 7.27
CA TRP A 62 1.33 12.25 6.32
C TRP A 62 0.46 11.17 6.99
N LEU A 63 1.03 10.37 7.90
CA LEU A 63 0.27 9.34 8.64
C LEU A 63 -0.87 9.91 9.50
N GLU A 64 -0.70 11.11 10.05
CA GLU A 64 -1.75 11.78 10.83
C GLU A 64 -3.02 11.97 9.99
N GLY A 65 -2.87 12.35 8.72
CA GLY A 65 -3.96 12.56 7.76
C GLY A 65 -4.53 11.28 7.11
N LEU A 66 -3.96 10.11 7.37
CA LEU A 66 -4.44 8.85 6.82
C LEU A 66 -5.82 8.48 7.42
N GLY A 67 -6.79 8.08 6.59
CA GLY A 67 -8.18 7.82 6.99
C GLY A 67 -9.15 9.00 6.82
N ALA A 68 -8.71 10.12 6.24
CA ALA A 68 -9.60 11.21 5.81
C ALA A 68 -10.39 10.74 4.57
N GLY A 69 -11.73 10.76 4.66
CA GLY A 69 -12.60 9.96 3.79
C GLY A 69 -12.62 10.29 2.29
N GLY A 70 -13.27 9.43 1.52
CA GLY A 70 -13.32 9.45 0.06
C GLY A 70 -13.65 8.07 -0.51
N GLY A 71 -13.75 7.97 -1.84
CA GLY A 71 -13.69 6.68 -2.53
C GLY A 71 -12.28 6.10 -2.51
N THR A 72 -12.14 4.92 -3.12
CA THR A 72 -10.87 4.19 -3.22
C THR A 72 -10.53 3.95 -4.69
N PRO A 73 -9.61 4.73 -5.28
CA PRO A 73 -9.08 4.51 -6.62
C PRO A 73 -7.87 3.57 -6.59
N LEU A 74 -8.01 2.40 -5.94
CA LEU A 74 -6.87 1.48 -5.72
C LEU A 74 -6.38 0.86 -7.02
N ILE A 75 -7.29 0.53 -7.93
CA ILE A 75 -6.93 -0.07 -9.23
C ILE A 75 -6.14 0.93 -10.08
N GLU A 76 -6.59 2.18 -10.14
CA GLU A 76 -5.86 3.25 -10.80
C GLU A 76 -4.48 3.46 -10.15
N ALA A 77 -4.42 3.39 -8.82
CA ALA A 77 -3.15 3.54 -8.09
C ALA A 77 -2.17 2.40 -8.42
N LEU A 78 -2.64 1.17 -8.53
CA LEU A 78 -1.81 0.03 -8.95
C LEU A 78 -1.29 0.21 -10.37
N GLY A 79 -2.11 0.71 -11.30
CA GLY A 79 -1.70 1.03 -12.67
C GLY A 79 -0.61 2.13 -12.74
N GLU A 80 -0.78 3.20 -11.97
CA GLU A 80 0.23 4.28 -11.86
C GLU A 80 1.53 3.76 -11.23
N ALA A 81 1.43 2.95 -10.17
CA ALA A 81 2.58 2.36 -9.51
C ALA A 81 3.35 1.43 -10.46
N ALA A 82 2.66 0.60 -11.24
CA ALA A 82 3.26 -0.27 -12.25
C ALA A 82 4.00 0.54 -13.33
N SER A 83 3.36 1.60 -13.84
CA SER A 83 3.97 2.50 -14.83
C SER A 83 5.23 3.19 -14.28
N TRP A 84 5.17 3.67 -13.05
CA TRP A 84 6.32 4.28 -12.38
C TRP A 84 7.45 3.27 -12.14
N LEU A 85 7.12 2.06 -11.67
CA LEU A 85 8.10 0.98 -11.45
C LEU A 85 8.80 0.57 -12.74
N ALA A 86 8.05 0.41 -13.84
CA ALA A 86 8.60 0.07 -15.15
C ALA A 86 9.59 1.13 -15.63
N ARG A 87 9.25 2.42 -15.51
CA ARG A 87 10.17 3.52 -15.82
C ARG A 87 11.41 3.48 -14.94
N ARG A 88 11.24 3.26 -13.63
CA ARG A 88 12.34 3.21 -12.66
C ARG A 88 13.31 2.07 -12.97
N GLN A 89 12.78 0.89 -13.30
CA GLN A 89 13.55 -0.29 -13.67
C GLN A 89 14.43 -0.04 -14.90
N ARG A 90 13.89 0.62 -15.94
CA ARG A 90 14.68 1.00 -17.12
C ARG A 90 15.81 1.97 -16.80
N LEU A 91 15.56 2.95 -15.93
CA LEU A 91 16.54 3.98 -15.58
C LEU A 91 17.62 3.50 -14.58
N HIS A 92 17.30 2.52 -13.73
CA HIS A 92 18.22 2.06 -12.68
C HIS A 92 18.20 0.52 -12.57
N PRO A 93 18.60 -0.25 -13.58
CA PRO A 93 18.39 -1.69 -13.62
C PRO A 93 18.93 -2.45 -12.40
N ALA A 94 20.05 -2.01 -11.82
CA ALA A 94 20.66 -2.63 -10.63
C ALA A 94 19.96 -2.33 -9.28
N GLU A 95 19.00 -1.40 -9.22
CA GLU A 95 18.31 -1.04 -7.97
C GLU A 95 17.31 -2.14 -7.56
N ARG A 96 17.48 -2.71 -6.36
CA ARG A 96 16.50 -3.66 -5.79
C ARG A 96 15.21 -2.93 -5.45
N ARG A 97 14.06 -3.54 -5.76
CA ARG A 97 12.73 -2.94 -5.67
C ARG A 97 11.74 -3.91 -5.05
N TRP A 98 10.80 -3.35 -4.30
CA TRP A 98 9.71 -4.07 -3.68
C TRP A 98 8.44 -3.23 -3.80
N LEU A 99 7.32 -3.89 -4.07
CA LEU A 99 5.99 -3.30 -4.01
C LEU A 99 5.34 -3.69 -2.68
N LEU A 100 4.79 -2.73 -1.97
CA LEU A 100 3.93 -2.97 -0.82
C LEU A 100 2.58 -2.32 -1.11
N VAL A 101 1.52 -3.10 -0.98
CA VAL A 101 0.12 -2.69 -1.09
C VAL A 101 -0.53 -2.85 0.28
N VAL A 102 -1.20 -1.82 0.78
CA VAL A 102 -1.96 -1.88 2.04
C VAL A 102 -3.39 -1.49 1.72
N THR A 103 -4.37 -2.37 1.97
CA THR A 103 -5.79 -2.16 1.61
C THR A 103 -6.71 -3.01 2.49
N ASP A 104 -7.96 -2.57 2.69
CA ASP A 104 -9.01 -3.37 3.33
C ASP A 104 -9.78 -4.26 2.32
N GLY A 105 -9.33 -4.30 1.06
CA GLY A 105 -9.87 -5.16 0.03
C GLY A 105 -11.31 -4.83 -0.39
N ARG A 106 -11.89 -3.70 0.02
CA ARG A 106 -13.30 -3.33 -0.24
C ARG A 106 -13.55 -2.84 -1.67
N LEU A 107 -13.06 -3.60 -2.63
CA LEU A 107 -13.31 -3.42 -4.05
C LEU A 107 -14.55 -4.21 -4.47
N ARG A 108 -15.37 -3.68 -5.39
CA ARG A 108 -16.57 -4.39 -5.86
C ARG A 108 -16.32 -5.29 -7.05
N ASP A 109 -15.63 -4.80 -8.05
CA ASP A 109 -15.18 -5.52 -9.24
C ASP A 109 -14.02 -4.72 -9.82
N TRP A 110 -13.08 -5.40 -10.46
CA TRP A 110 -11.95 -4.75 -11.11
C TRP A 110 -11.52 -5.54 -12.35
N PRO A 111 -10.96 -4.88 -13.37
CA PRO A 111 -10.39 -5.56 -14.52
C PRO A 111 -9.21 -6.45 -14.09
N PRO A 112 -8.89 -7.52 -14.84
CA PRO A 112 -7.71 -8.33 -14.58
C PRO A 112 -6.45 -7.47 -14.44
N LEU A 113 -5.66 -7.74 -13.39
CA LEU A 113 -4.40 -7.05 -13.15
C LEU A 113 -3.22 -7.86 -13.66
N ALA A 114 -2.20 -7.17 -14.14
CA ALA A 114 -0.92 -7.78 -14.42
C ALA A 114 -0.18 -8.11 -13.11
N ALA A 115 0.58 -9.21 -13.12
CA ALA A 115 1.49 -9.53 -12.04
C ALA A 115 2.51 -8.40 -11.80
N SER A 116 2.96 -8.25 -10.55
CA SER A 116 3.98 -7.28 -10.20
C SER A 116 5.32 -7.61 -10.87
N ALA A 117 5.96 -6.60 -11.45
CA ALA A 117 7.29 -6.72 -12.06
C ALA A 117 8.45 -6.86 -11.04
N CYS A 118 8.15 -6.76 -9.74
CA CYS A 118 9.10 -6.96 -8.65
C CYS A 118 8.43 -7.70 -7.49
N PRO A 119 9.21 -8.22 -6.52
CA PRO A 119 8.65 -8.80 -5.30
C PRO A 119 7.61 -7.88 -4.66
N ALA A 120 6.42 -8.42 -4.41
CA ALA A 120 5.28 -7.68 -3.88
C ALA A 120 4.75 -8.31 -2.60
N LEU A 121 4.32 -7.47 -1.67
CA LEU A 121 3.60 -7.84 -0.46
C LEU A 121 2.27 -7.06 -0.44
N LEU A 122 1.17 -7.77 -0.26
CA LEU A 122 -0.13 -7.18 0.04
C LEU A 122 -0.45 -7.42 1.52
N VAL A 123 -0.67 -6.32 2.24
CA VAL A 123 -1.14 -6.33 3.61
C VAL A 123 -2.62 -6.02 3.63
N ASP A 124 -3.40 -7.01 4.06
CA ASP A 124 -4.83 -6.89 4.27
C ASP A 124 -5.12 -6.29 5.64
N ILE A 125 -5.85 -5.19 5.66
CA ILE A 125 -6.30 -4.48 6.88
C ILE A 125 -7.80 -4.64 7.14
N GLU A 126 -8.45 -5.62 6.49
CA GLU A 126 -9.85 -5.98 6.71
C GLU A 126 -10.09 -6.61 8.10
N CYS A 127 -10.40 -5.80 9.11
CA CYS A 127 -10.75 -6.30 10.45
C CYS A 127 -12.28 -6.43 10.65
N THR A 128 -12.99 -7.05 9.71
CA THR A 128 -14.43 -7.34 9.86
C THR A 128 -14.69 -8.74 10.40
N PRO A 129 -15.81 -8.98 11.12
CA PRO A 129 -16.17 -10.32 11.61
C PRO A 129 -16.33 -11.37 10.50
N ILE A 130 -16.77 -10.92 9.31
CA ILE A 130 -16.86 -11.74 8.10
C ILE A 130 -15.94 -11.10 7.07
N ARG A 131 -14.92 -11.84 6.65
CA ARG A 131 -13.94 -11.40 5.65
C ARG A 131 -14.50 -11.59 4.25
N LEU A 132 -14.34 -10.59 3.40
CA LEU A 132 -14.76 -10.66 2.00
C LEU A 132 -13.73 -11.40 1.13
N GLY A 133 -12.49 -11.56 1.60
CA GLY A 133 -11.45 -12.35 0.94
C GLY A 133 -10.89 -11.73 -0.34
N ARG A 134 -11.28 -10.50 -0.66
CA ARG A 134 -10.92 -9.81 -1.92
C ARG A 134 -9.47 -9.36 -1.97
N ALA A 135 -8.89 -9.03 -0.81
CA ALA A 135 -7.46 -8.75 -0.69
C ALA A 135 -6.59 -9.96 -1.07
N CYS A 136 -7.05 -11.18 -0.75
CA CYS A 136 -6.38 -12.42 -1.15
C CYS A 136 -6.39 -12.59 -2.68
N LEU A 137 -7.57 -12.45 -3.32
CA LEU A 137 -7.69 -12.49 -4.78
C LEU A 137 -6.82 -11.41 -5.47
N LEU A 138 -6.76 -10.22 -4.88
CA LEU A 138 -5.92 -9.14 -5.38
C LEU A 138 -4.43 -9.49 -5.29
N ALA A 139 -4.00 -10.11 -4.19
CA ALA A 139 -2.63 -10.56 -4.01
C ALA A 139 -2.25 -11.66 -5.02
N GLU A 140 -3.15 -12.61 -5.27
CA GLU A 140 -2.96 -13.66 -6.28
C GLU A 140 -2.75 -13.08 -7.69
N GLN A 141 -3.61 -12.16 -8.13
CA GLN A 141 -3.47 -11.51 -9.45
C GLN A 141 -2.17 -10.72 -9.57
N LEU A 142 -1.74 -10.06 -8.48
CA LEU A 142 -0.48 -9.33 -8.44
C LEU A 142 0.74 -10.23 -8.28
N SER A 143 0.56 -11.55 -8.09
CA SER A 143 1.63 -12.48 -7.67
C SER A 143 2.39 -11.97 -6.44
N ALA A 144 1.64 -11.42 -5.49
CA ALA A 144 2.16 -10.85 -4.25
C ALA A 144 2.03 -11.85 -3.10
N GLU A 145 2.99 -11.79 -2.16
CA GLU A 145 2.81 -12.40 -0.85
C GLU A 145 1.61 -11.75 -0.15
N TYR A 146 0.78 -12.56 0.50
CA TYR A 146 -0.38 -12.10 1.26
C TYR A 146 -0.12 -12.21 2.76
N ARG A 147 -0.38 -11.12 3.50
CA ARG A 147 -0.36 -11.09 4.97
C ARG A 147 -1.55 -10.32 5.50
N HIS A 148 -2.25 -10.90 6.47
CA HIS A 148 -3.26 -10.16 7.22
C HIS A 148 -2.59 -9.33 8.32
N ILE A 149 -3.07 -8.12 8.59
CA ILE A 149 -2.42 -7.18 9.52
C ILE A 149 -2.27 -7.75 10.94
N GLU A 150 -3.21 -8.58 11.39
CA GLU A 150 -3.14 -9.26 12.69
C GLU A 150 -1.93 -10.21 12.81
N GLN A 151 -1.47 -10.78 11.69
CA GLN A 151 -0.28 -11.64 11.64
C GLN A 151 1.01 -10.82 11.73
N LEU A 152 0.94 -9.52 11.48
CA LEU A 152 2.08 -8.60 11.52
C LEU A 152 2.17 -7.84 12.84
N ALA A 153 1.05 -7.66 13.54
CA ALA A 153 1.00 -7.00 14.84
C ALA A 153 1.58 -7.83 16.00
N SER A 154 1.96 -9.09 15.74
CA SER A 154 2.55 -10.03 16.71
C SER A 154 4.07 -10.19 16.59
N LEU A 155 4.73 -9.34 15.79
CA LEU A 155 6.19 -9.25 15.64
C LEU A 155 6.76 -8.07 16.44
#